data_AF-A0AAQ4QI72-F1
#
_entry.id   AF-A0AAQ4QI72-F1
#
_cell.length_a   1.000
_cell.length_b   1.000
_cell.length_c   1.000
_cell.angle_alpha   90.00
_cell.angle_beta   90.00
_cell.angle_gamma   90.00
#
_symmetry.space_group_name_H-M   'P 1'
#
loop_
_entity.id
_entity.type
_entity.pdbx_description
1 polymer ?
#
loop_
_entity_poly.entity_id
_entity_poly.type
_entity_poly.pdbx_seq_one_letter_code
_entity_poly.pdbx_strand_id
1 'polypeptide(L)'
;RWCAALRLKRGQIGNVRKSEDDEDGRTIGISFDHLGREYKLVNIYAPNEVKEREDFFERMAATCCTECIIVGDFNVWEADASRRRLKEVMKTNGLIDVWRENNPRGWRGRREKRLQDFIKNYLARKRLISVGEDGG
;
A
#
# COMPACT_ATOMS: atom_id res chain seq x y z
N ARG A 1 21.91 3.65 -0.13
CA ARG A 1 20.66 3.43 0.61
C ARG A 1 19.55 4.13 -0.15
N TRP A 2 18.51 3.40 -0.55
CA TRP A 2 17.32 3.99 -1.17
C TRP A 2 16.33 4.26 -0.03
N CYS A 3 15.80 5.47 0.05
CA CYS A 3 14.79 5.83 1.05
C CYS A 3 13.44 5.98 0.33
N ALA A 4 12.36 5.53 0.97
CA ALA A 4 11.01 5.85 0.53
C ALA A 4 10.80 7.38 0.46
N ALA A 5 9.91 7.83 -0.42
CA ALA A 5 9.51 9.23 -0.49
C ALA A 5 8.02 9.35 -0.87
N LEU A 6 7.34 10.33 -0.26
CA LEU A 6 5.95 10.68 -0.58
C LEU A 6 5.89 12.10 -1.11
N ARG A 7 5.32 12.28 -2.30
CA ARG A 7 5.10 13.61 -2.90
C ARG A 7 3.62 13.94 -2.92
N LEU A 8 3.26 15.04 -2.27
CA LEU A 8 1.87 15.50 -2.14
C LEU A 8 1.64 16.75 -2.98
N LYS A 9 0.51 16.80 -3.70
CA LYS A 9 0.08 18.02 -4.40
C LYS A 9 -0.60 18.94 -3.40
N ARG A 10 -0.08 20.17 -3.24
CA ARG A 10 -0.63 21.17 -2.32
C ARG A 10 -2.11 21.46 -2.61
N GLY A 11 -2.91 21.63 -1.56
CA GLY A 11 -4.31 22.08 -1.63
C GLY A 11 -5.35 20.99 -1.93
N GLN A 12 -4.98 19.70 -1.99
CA GLN A 12 -5.92 18.59 -2.26
C GLN A 12 -6.33 17.82 -1.00
N ILE A 13 -5.51 17.89 0.05
CA ILE A 13 -5.69 17.17 1.32
C ILE A 13 -5.36 18.13 2.47
N GLY A 14 -6.06 17.96 3.59
CA GLY A 14 -5.89 18.76 4.80
C GLY A 14 -5.03 18.06 5.84
N ASN A 15 -4.58 18.81 6.85
CA ASN A 15 -3.99 18.28 8.10
C ASN A 15 -2.98 17.14 7.93
N VAL A 16 -2.04 17.30 7.00
CA VAL A 16 -1.00 16.29 6.75
C VAL A 16 -0.03 16.21 7.93
N ARG A 17 0.14 15.02 8.49
CA ARG A 17 1.06 14.71 9.59
C ARG A 17 1.83 13.44 9.26
N LYS A 18 3.09 13.35 9.70
CA LYS A 18 3.87 12.12 9.62
C LYS A 18 3.28 11.10 10.60
N SER A 19 3.07 9.86 10.15
CA SER A 19 2.46 8.79 10.95
C SER A 19 3.38 7.58 11.15
N GLU A 20 4.21 7.26 10.15
CA GLU A 20 5.15 6.14 10.21
C GLU A 20 6.50 6.60 9.64
N ASP A 21 7.59 6.10 10.22
CA ASP A 21 8.95 6.22 9.73
C ASP A 21 9.79 5.15 10.40
N ASP A 22 10.28 4.19 9.61
CA ASP A 22 11.20 3.19 10.13
C ASP A 22 12.65 3.63 9.97
N GLU A 23 13.51 3.14 10.87
CA GLU A 23 14.94 3.48 10.86
C GLU A 23 15.65 2.95 9.59
N ASP A 24 15.07 1.94 8.95
CA ASP A 24 15.60 1.30 7.75
C ASP A 24 15.23 2.03 6.45
N GLY A 25 14.35 3.04 6.50
CA GLY A 25 13.88 3.81 5.35
C GLY A 25 12.98 3.02 4.38
N ARG A 26 12.45 1.89 4.84
CA ARG A 26 11.54 0.99 4.11
C ARG A 26 10.08 1.36 4.28
N THR A 27 9.73 2.14 5.30
CA THR A 27 8.34 2.52 5.61
C THR A 27 8.26 4.00 5.89
N ILE A 28 7.42 4.71 5.13
CA ILE A 28 7.06 6.09 5.41
C ILE A 28 5.54 6.23 5.34
N GLY A 29 4.96 6.81 6.38
CA GLY A 29 3.52 7.00 6.50
C GLY A 29 3.15 8.44 6.80
N ILE A 30 2.00 8.85 6.28
CA ILE A 30 1.34 10.10 6.65
C ILE A 30 -0.11 9.84 7.05
N SER A 31 -0.61 10.62 7.99
CA SER A 31 -2.04 10.83 8.21
C SER A 31 -2.46 12.14 7.51
N PHE A 32 -3.65 12.17 6.93
CA PHE A 32 -4.20 13.35 6.28
C PHE A 32 -5.73 13.35 6.31
N ASP A 33 -6.31 14.54 6.27
CA ASP A 33 -7.76 14.70 6.21
C ASP A 33 -8.22 14.83 4.76
N HIS A 34 -9.29 14.12 4.44
CA HIS A 34 -9.98 14.21 3.15
C HIS A 34 -11.48 13.99 3.36
N LEU A 35 -12.33 14.88 2.82
CA LEU A 35 -13.80 14.79 2.92
C LEU A 35 -14.33 14.58 4.35
N GLY A 36 -13.70 15.24 5.34
CA GLY A 36 -14.11 15.15 6.75
C GLY A 36 -13.74 13.84 7.46
N ARG A 37 -12.86 13.03 6.87
CA ARG A 37 -12.32 11.80 7.47
C ARG A 37 -10.79 11.83 7.47
N GLU A 38 -10.20 11.24 8.49
CA GLU A 38 -8.75 11.02 8.56
C GLU A 38 -8.42 9.72 7.81
N TYR A 39 -7.39 9.78 6.97
CA TYR A 39 -6.83 8.64 6.24
C TYR A 39 -5.36 8.50 6.59
N LYS A 40 -4.85 7.27 6.54
CA LYS A 40 -3.42 6.96 6.63
C LYS A 40 -2.92 6.48 5.26
N LEU A 41 -1.86 7.06 4.73
CA LEU A 41 -1.14 6.56 3.56
C LEU A 41 0.23 6.08 4.00
N VAL A 42 0.53 4.79 3.77
CA VAL A 42 1.80 4.15 4.11
C VAL A 42 2.43 3.66 2.81
N ASN A 43 3.63 4.16 2.52
CA ASN A 43 4.47 3.67 1.44
C ASN A 43 5.51 2.70 2.00
N ILE A 44 5.59 1.51 1.43
CA ILE A 44 6.50 0.44 1.85
C ILE A 44 7.51 0.06 0.77
N TYR A 45 8.64 -0.47 1.21
CA TYR A 45 9.65 -1.12 0.40
C TYR A 45 10.09 -2.42 1.09
N ALA A 46 9.37 -3.50 0.81
CA ALA A 46 9.56 -4.78 1.47
C ALA A 46 10.92 -5.41 1.13
N PRO A 47 11.51 -6.21 2.04
CA PRO A 47 12.75 -6.95 1.76
C PRO A 47 12.62 -7.92 0.58
N ASN A 48 13.74 -8.21 -0.09
CA ASN A 48 13.83 -9.25 -1.11
C ASN A 48 13.95 -10.65 -0.51
N GLU A 49 14.47 -10.76 0.72
CA GLU A 49 14.62 -12.05 1.36
C GLU A 49 13.32 -12.51 2.01
N VAL A 50 12.93 -13.76 1.75
CA VAL A 50 11.60 -14.29 2.09
C VAL A 50 11.31 -14.17 3.58
N LYS A 51 12.24 -14.59 4.44
CA LYS A 51 12.06 -14.56 5.89
C LYS A 51 11.93 -13.13 6.41
N GLU A 52 12.82 -12.23 5.98
CA GLU A 52 12.76 -10.81 6.36
C GLU A 52 11.46 -10.15 5.89
N ARG A 53 10.97 -10.53 4.71
CA ARG A 53 9.73 -10.02 4.13
C ARG A 53 8.49 -10.51 4.89
N GLU A 54 8.47 -11.76 5.34
CA GLU A 54 7.38 -12.27 6.18
C GLU A 54 7.30 -11.50 7.52
N ASP A 55 8.44 -11.34 8.19
CA ASP A 55 8.53 -10.56 9.43
C ASP A 55 8.14 -9.08 9.19
N PHE A 56 8.51 -8.53 8.03
CA PHE A 56 8.13 -7.19 7.62
C PHE A 56 6.61 -7.06 7.46
N PHE A 57 5.93 -8.03 6.84
CA PHE A 57 4.47 -8.01 6.69
C PHE A 57 3.73 -8.13 8.01
N GLU A 58 4.25 -8.87 8.99
CA GLU A 58 3.69 -8.88 10.34
C GLU A 58 3.79 -7.51 11.02
N ARG A 59 4.95 -6.85 10.94
CA ARG A 59 5.11 -5.49 11.49
C ARG A 59 4.21 -4.49 10.79
N MET A 60 4.11 -4.56 9.46
CA MET A 60 3.20 -3.75 8.67
C MET A 60 1.73 -3.96 9.09
N ALA A 61 1.33 -5.19 9.44
CA ALA A 61 -0.04 -5.48 9.89
C ALA A 61 -0.44 -4.62 11.10
N ALA A 62 0.47 -4.35 12.03
CA ALA A 62 0.21 -3.51 13.19
C ALA A 62 -0.04 -2.02 12.83
N THR A 63 0.44 -1.57 11.66
CA THR A 63 0.24 -0.19 11.18
C THR A 63 -1.10 0.00 10.46
N CYS A 64 -1.77 -1.11 10.11
CA CYS A 64 -3.04 -1.12 9.38
C CYS A 64 -4.17 -0.61 10.26
N CYS A 65 -4.94 0.36 9.76
CA CYS A 65 -6.11 0.90 10.44
C CYS A 65 -7.32 0.97 9.49
N THR A 66 -8.46 1.39 10.02
CA THR A 66 -9.72 1.44 9.27
C THR A 66 -9.63 2.25 7.98
N GLU A 67 -8.96 3.39 7.92
CA GLU A 67 -8.86 4.17 6.68
C GLU A 67 -7.40 4.25 6.20
N CYS A 68 -6.75 3.08 6.10
CA CYS A 68 -5.38 2.99 5.59
C CYS A 68 -5.33 2.72 4.08
N ILE A 69 -4.26 3.26 3.50
CA ILE A 69 -3.82 3.08 2.13
C ILE A 69 -2.38 2.56 2.18
N ILE A 70 -2.15 1.32 1.79
CA ILE A 70 -0.78 0.79 1.68
C ILE A 70 -0.39 0.72 0.21
N VAL A 71 0.75 1.34 -0.11
CA VAL A 71 1.32 1.39 -1.46
C VAL A 71 2.81 1.06 -1.39
N GLY A 72 3.40 0.78 -2.54
CA GLY A 72 4.83 0.60 -2.68
C GLY A 72 5.19 -0.75 -3.27
N ASP A 73 6.40 -1.18 -2.99
CA ASP A 73 6.96 -2.42 -3.51
C ASP A 73 6.89 -3.51 -2.44
N PHE A 74 6.13 -4.56 -2.73
CA PHE A 74 5.96 -5.69 -1.84
C PHE A 74 7.01 -6.78 -2.08
N ASN A 75 7.76 -6.74 -3.19
CA ASN A 75 8.73 -7.76 -3.59
C ASN A 75 8.19 -9.20 -3.49
N VAL A 76 6.90 -9.40 -3.82
CA VAL A 76 6.24 -10.71 -3.83
C VAL A 76 6.03 -11.18 -5.26
N TRP A 77 6.49 -12.39 -5.54
CA TRP A 77 6.47 -13.03 -6.87
C TRP A 77 5.41 -14.15 -6.89
N GLU A 78 5.02 -14.64 -8.07
CA GLU A 78 3.89 -15.58 -8.18
C GLU A 78 4.04 -16.85 -7.33
N ALA A 79 5.25 -17.41 -7.26
CA ALA A 79 5.60 -18.62 -6.52
C ALA A 79 6.20 -18.35 -5.13
N ASP A 80 6.08 -17.13 -4.61
CA ASP A 80 6.72 -16.70 -3.39
C ASP A 80 6.00 -17.20 -2.13
N ALA A 81 6.73 -17.86 -1.23
CA ALA A 81 6.17 -18.39 0.02
C ALA A 81 5.58 -17.27 0.92
N SER A 82 6.20 -16.09 0.92
CA SER A 82 5.75 -14.92 1.70
C SER A 82 4.40 -14.37 1.22
N ARG A 83 3.96 -14.73 0.00
CA ARG A 83 2.64 -14.34 -0.54
C ARG A 83 1.50 -14.85 0.34
N ARG A 84 1.66 -16.03 0.93
CA ARG A 84 0.66 -16.58 1.86
C ARG A 84 0.52 -15.69 3.08
N ARG A 85 1.64 -15.26 3.66
CA ARG A 85 1.66 -14.36 4.82
C ARG A 85 1.02 -13.01 4.47
N LEU A 86 1.34 -12.44 3.31
CA LEU A 86 0.71 -11.19 2.86
C LEU A 86 -0.82 -11.34 2.74
N LYS A 87 -1.31 -12.44 2.14
CA LYS A 87 -2.75 -12.72 2.04
C LYS A 87 -3.42 -12.87 3.40
N GLU A 88 -2.75 -13.51 4.36
CA GLU A 88 -3.25 -13.63 5.74
C GLU A 88 -3.36 -12.26 6.42
N VAL A 89 -2.33 -11.40 6.29
CA VAL A 89 -2.36 -10.02 6.80
C VAL A 89 -3.50 -9.24 6.17
N MET A 90 -3.68 -9.34 4.85
CA MET A 90 -4.77 -8.66 4.14
C MET A 90 -6.13 -9.12 4.64
N LYS A 91 -6.35 -10.43 4.74
CA LYS A 91 -7.62 -11.00 5.21
C LYS A 91 -7.95 -10.57 6.64
N THR A 92 -7.00 -10.68 7.56
CA THR A 92 -7.20 -10.37 8.98
C THR A 92 -7.52 -8.89 9.21
N ASN A 93 -6.93 -7.99 8.42
CA ASN A 93 -7.16 -6.54 8.54
C ASN A 93 -8.27 -6.02 7.60
N GLY A 94 -8.93 -6.89 6.83
CA GLY A 94 -9.97 -6.50 5.88
C GLY A 94 -9.45 -5.58 4.77
N LEU A 95 -8.22 -5.85 4.30
CA LEU A 95 -7.55 -5.14 3.23
C LEU A 95 -7.87 -5.79 1.88
N ILE A 96 -7.98 -4.98 0.84
CA ILE A 96 -8.27 -5.44 -0.51
C ILE A 96 -7.14 -5.06 -1.47
N ASP A 97 -6.87 -5.92 -2.45
CA ASP A 97 -5.99 -5.62 -3.57
C ASP A 97 -6.80 -4.85 -4.61
N VAL A 98 -6.65 -3.52 -4.58
CA VAL A 98 -7.40 -2.62 -5.45
C VAL A 98 -7.19 -2.91 -6.93
N TRP A 99 -5.98 -3.27 -7.33
CA TRP A 99 -5.74 -3.51 -8.75
C TRP A 99 -6.48 -4.76 -9.20
N ARG A 100 -6.43 -5.84 -8.43
CA ARG A 100 -7.11 -7.10 -8.77
C ARG A 100 -8.63 -6.98 -8.76
N GLU A 101 -9.19 -6.25 -7.81
CA GLU A 101 -10.65 -6.01 -7.77
C GLU A 101 -11.16 -5.34 -9.05
N ASN A 102 -10.37 -4.45 -9.65
CA ASN A 102 -10.75 -3.76 -10.90
C ASN A 102 -10.33 -4.49 -12.18
N ASN A 103 -9.46 -5.50 -12.07
CA ASN A 103 -8.93 -6.25 -13.20
C ASN A 103 -9.07 -7.76 -12.96
N PRO A 104 -10.31 -8.27 -12.75
CA PRO A 104 -10.55 -9.66 -12.34
C PRO A 104 -10.14 -10.70 -13.40
N ARG A 105 -10.00 -10.29 -14.67
CA ARG A 105 -9.58 -11.16 -15.78
C ARG A 105 -8.07 -11.14 -16.05
N GLY A 106 -7.30 -10.49 -15.19
CA GLY A 106 -5.86 -10.37 -15.38
C GLY A 106 -5.48 -9.50 -16.58
N TRP A 107 -4.19 -9.51 -16.88
CA TRP A 107 -3.46 -8.47 -17.59
C TRP A 107 -3.74 -8.39 -19.11
N ARG A 108 -4.01 -7.17 -19.63
CA ARG A 108 -3.86 -6.80 -21.06
C ARG A 108 -3.45 -5.33 -21.18
N GLY A 109 -2.18 -5.00 -20.92
CA GLY A 109 -1.56 -3.73 -21.33
C GLY A 109 -1.04 -2.78 -20.25
N ARG A 110 -0.24 -1.81 -20.72
CA ARG A 110 0.62 -0.84 -20.01
C ARG A 110 0.06 -0.30 -18.67
N ARG A 111 0.95 -0.27 -17.65
CA ARG A 111 0.80 0.16 -16.23
C ARG A 111 0.37 1.63 -15.99
N GLU A 112 -0.25 2.30 -16.96
CA GLU A 112 -0.55 3.73 -16.86
C GLU A 112 -2.04 4.04 -17.08
N LYS A 113 -2.92 3.25 -16.46
CA LYS A 113 -4.31 3.68 -16.23
C LYS A 113 -4.46 4.17 -14.80
N ARG A 114 -4.10 5.45 -14.64
CA ARG A 114 -4.23 6.37 -13.50
C ARG A 114 -4.77 5.77 -12.19
N LEU A 115 -3.84 5.22 -11.40
CA LEU A 115 -3.98 5.05 -9.95
C LEU A 115 -4.57 6.31 -9.28
N GLN A 116 -4.23 7.50 -9.80
CA GLN A 116 -4.76 8.79 -9.35
C GLN A 116 -6.29 8.93 -9.51
N ASP A 117 -6.86 8.46 -10.62
CA ASP A 117 -8.31 8.57 -10.86
C ASP A 117 -9.08 7.54 -10.02
N PHE A 118 -8.44 6.42 -9.70
CA PHE A 118 -9.00 5.43 -8.80
C PHE A 118 -8.94 5.87 -7.34
N ILE A 119 -7.78 6.32 -6.83
CA ILE A 119 -7.66 6.84 -5.46
C ILE A 119 -8.69 7.95 -5.21
N LYS A 120 -8.91 8.84 -6.20
CA LYS A 120 -9.98 9.85 -6.12
C LYS A 120 -11.39 9.26 -6.02
N ASN A 121 -11.69 8.22 -6.79
CA ASN A 121 -13.01 7.54 -6.76
C ASN A 121 -13.21 6.62 -5.54
N TYR A 122 -12.12 6.12 -4.93
CA TYR A 122 -12.14 5.13 -3.84
C TYR A 122 -11.96 5.74 -2.46
N LEU A 123 -11.25 6.86 -2.33
CA LEU A 123 -11.31 7.72 -1.13
C LEU A 123 -12.75 8.17 -0.86
N ALA A 124 -13.59 8.27 -1.89
CA ALA A 124 -15.02 8.49 -1.74
C ALA A 124 -15.81 7.25 -1.21
N ARG A 125 -15.20 6.05 -1.15
CA ARG A 125 -15.92 4.76 -0.97
C ARG A 125 -15.35 3.72 0.01
N LYS A 126 -14.11 3.83 0.56
CA LYS A 126 -13.44 3.07 1.68
C LYS A 126 -12.13 2.32 1.30
N ARG A 127 -11.23 2.14 2.31
CA ARG A 127 -10.03 1.25 2.49
C ARG A 127 -9.24 0.77 1.27
N LEU A 128 -7.93 1.04 1.19
CA LEU A 128 -7.08 0.75 0.02
C LEU A 128 -5.83 -0.07 0.37
N ILE A 129 -5.49 -1.09 -0.40
CA ILE A 129 -4.10 -1.56 -0.57
C ILE A 129 -3.82 -1.73 -2.06
N SER A 130 -2.67 -1.25 -2.50
CA SER A 130 -2.16 -1.46 -3.85
C SER A 130 -0.95 -2.38 -3.79
N VAL A 131 -1.09 -3.62 -4.25
CA VAL A 131 0.04 -4.54 -4.50
C VAL A 131 0.38 -4.47 -5.99
N GLY A 132 1.61 -4.09 -6.33
CA GLY A 132 2.14 -4.23 -7.68
C GLY A 132 2.96 -5.52 -7.79
N GLU A 133 2.58 -6.44 -8.68
CA GLU A 133 3.44 -7.55 -9.09
C GLU A 133 4.36 -7.08 -10.23
N ASP A 134 5.67 -7.29 -10.06
CA ASP A 134 6.64 -7.18 -11.14
C ASP A 134 6.65 -8.45 -11.98
N GLY A 135 6.25 -8.28 -13.25
CA GLY A 135 6.26 -9.34 -14.25
C GLY A 135 7.69 -9.60 -14.71
N GLY A 136 8.06 -10.88 -14.77
CA GLY A 136 9.12 -11.38 -15.64
C GLY A 136 8.69 -11.38 -17.11
#